data_AF-A0A3D4W0N2-F1
#
_entry.id   AF-A0A3D4W0N2-F1
#
_cell.length_a   1.000
_cell.length_b   1.000
_cell.length_c   1.000
_cell.angle_alpha   90.00
_cell.angle_beta   90.00
_cell.angle_gamma   90.00
#
_symmetry.space_group_name_H-M   'P 1'
#
loop_
_entity.id
_entity.type
_entity.pdbx_description
1 polymer ?
#
loop_
_entity_poly.entity_id
_entity_poly.type
_entity_poly.pdbx_seq_one_letter_code
_entity_poly.pdbx_strand_id
1 'polypeptide(L)'
;MEENFNPVARTRANYYTPGSPVQFVCVELLKGELSGENAVCLTFKNISKVTLTALEIHFKCKGVDGIILCEDAFEYREIEVKPGESFGMDDAVFVTQKAITSVDVVLKNVYSGKKVVHLDAIKRVRLPAPRRLSPELEKALESRMNRTGLKYMPQVFENGWYCACGSFHPKEEDTVYCTECGC
;
A
#
# COMPACT_ATOMS: atom_id res chain seq x y z
N MET A 1 16.34 -3.25 -27.20
CA MET A 1 15.01 -3.86 -27.04
C MET A 1 14.50 -3.37 -25.71
N GLU A 2 13.27 -2.87 -25.65
CA GLU A 2 12.61 -2.61 -24.36
C GLU A 2 12.38 -3.94 -23.66
N GLU A 3 12.67 -3.99 -22.36
CA GLU A 3 12.44 -5.17 -21.55
C GLU A 3 11.08 -5.09 -20.89
N ASN A 4 10.25 -6.13 -21.10
CA ASN A 4 8.96 -6.25 -20.43
C ASN A 4 9.10 -7.08 -19.15
N PHE A 5 8.48 -6.60 -18.08
CA PHE A 5 8.40 -7.30 -16.80
C PHE A 5 6.98 -7.82 -16.58
N ASN A 6 6.84 -9.12 -16.31
CA ASN A 6 5.55 -9.77 -16.10
C ASN A 6 5.36 -10.18 -14.64
N PRO A 7 4.17 -9.99 -14.03
CA PRO A 7 3.94 -10.35 -12.63
C PRO A 7 4.01 -11.87 -12.43
N VAL A 8 4.88 -12.31 -11.51
CA VAL A 8 5.03 -13.72 -11.12
C VAL A 8 4.40 -14.04 -9.77
N ALA A 9 4.39 -13.07 -8.86
CA ALA A 9 3.74 -13.20 -7.57
C ALA A 9 3.22 -11.85 -7.09
N ARG A 10 2.06 -11.88 -6.45
CA ARG A 10 1.44 -10.69 -5.85
C ARG A 10 0.99 -11.02 -4.44
N THR A 11 1.59 -10.35 -3.46
CA THR A 11 1.28 -10.58 -2.04
C THR A 11 0.64 -9.34 -1.45
N ARG A 12 -0.56 -9.52 -0.89
CA ARG A 12 -1.24 -8.48 -0.13
C ARG A 12 -0.51 -8.26 1.20
N ALA A 13 0.11 -7.10 1.35
CA ALA A 13 0.78 -6.69 2.58
C ALA A 13 -0.28 -6.14 3.56
N ASN A 14 -1.02 -5.10 3.13
CA ASN A 14 -2.08 -4.42 3.87
C ASN A 14 -1.66 -4.05 5.31
N TYR A 15 -0.50 -3.39 5.44
CA TYR A 15 0.01 -2.89 6.71
C TYR A 15 -0.23 -1.40 6.86
N TYR A 16 -0.46 -0.99 8.09
CA TYR A 16 -0.55 0.40 8.49
C TYR A 16 0.43 0.67 9.62
N THR A 17 1.16 1.78 9.54
CA THR A 17 1.99 2.27 10.65
C THR A 17 1.22 3.40 11.33
N PRO A 18 0.84 3.29 12.62
CA PRO A 18 0.11 4.36 13.32
C PRO A 18 0.75 5.73 13.15
N GLY A 19 -0.06 6.77 12.91
CA GLY A 19 0.40 8.11 12.55
C GLY A 19 0.94 8.31 11.13
N SER A 20 1.07 7.23 10.34
CA SER A 20 1.52 7.34 8.94
C SER A 20 0.42 7.91 8.05
N PRO A 21 0.73 8.83 7.12
CA PRO A 21 -0.17 9.22 6.04
C PRO A 21 -0.21 8.18 4.89
N VAL A 22 0.56 7.10 5.00
CA VAL A 22 0.73 6.06 3.97
C VAL A 22 0.35 4.68 4.50
N GLN A 23 -0.40 3.95 3.69
CA GLN A 23 -0.65 2.52 3.84
C GLN A 23 0.26 1.72 2.92
N PHE A 24 0.84 0.62 3.41
CA PHE A 24 1.57 -0.33 2.57
C PHE A 24 0.63 -1.43 2.07
N VAL A 25 0.37 -1.45 0.76
CA VAL A 25 -0.72 -2.22 0.16
C VAL A 25 -0.25 -3.57 -0.35
N CYS A 26 0.80 -3.59 -1.16
CA CYS A 26 1.14 -4.74 -1.98
C CYS A 26 2.65 -4.88 -2.21
N VAL A 27 3.11 -6.13 -2.31
CA VAL A 27 4.40 -6.49 -2.90
C VAL A 27 4.13 -7.22 -4.20
N GLU A 28 4.74 -6.77 -5.28
CA GLU A 28 4.70 -7.41 -6.59
C GLU A 28 6.10 -7.86 -6.97
N LEU A 29 6.23 -9.16 -7.26
CA LEU A 29 7.43 -9.72 -7.86
C LEU A 29 7.15 -9.84 -9.35
N LEU A 30 8.01 -9.22 -10.15
CA LEU A 30 7.95 -9.27 -11.60
C LEU A 30 9.14 -10.05 -12.14
N LYS A 31 9.01 -10.60 -13.35
CA LYS A 31 10.09 -11.27 -14.06
C LYS A 31 10.29 -10.68 -15.45
N GLY A 32 11.52 -10.28 -15.75
CA GLY A 32 11.95 -9.78 -17.05
C GLY A 32 11.86 -10.88 -18.10
N GLU A 33 11.19 -10.61 -19.20
CA GLU A 33 10.97 -11.57 -20.28
C GLU A 33 12.28 -11.90 -21.03
N LEU A 34 13.15 -10.89 -21.20
CA LEU A 34 14.41 -11.03 -21.94
C LEU A 34 15.60 -11.35 -21.02
N SER A 35 15.76 -10.63 -19.90
CA SER A 35 16.89 -10.86 -18.99
C SER A 35 16.69 -12.06 -18.06
N GLY A 36 15.43 -12.46 -17.81
CA GLY A 36 15.08 -13.42 -16.77
C GLY A 36 15.17 -12.88 -15.34
N GLU A 37 15.47 -11.59 -15.15
CA GLU A 37 15.64 -10.95 -13.84
C GLU A 37 14.34 -10.87 -13.06
N ASN A 38 14.45 -10.89 -11.74
CA ASN A 38 13.35 -10.66 -10.82
C ASN A 38 13.40 -9.21 -10.35
N ALA A 39 12.28 -8.51 -10.43
CA ALA A 39 12.12 -7.16 -9.92
C ALA A 39 11.11 -7.13 -8.78
N VAL A 40 11.36 -6.31 -7.77
CA VAL A 40 10.45 -6.07 -6.63
C VAL A 40 9.83 -4.68 -6.77
N CYS A 41 8.52 -4.62 -6.91
CA CYS A 41 7.76 -3.38 -6.83
C CYS A 41 6.92 -3.35 -5.55
N LEU A 42 6.80 -2.17 -4.94
CA LEU A 42 6.09 -1.96 -3.68
C LEU A 42 4.99 -0.94 -3.89
N THR A 43 3.74 -1.34 -3.61
CA THR A 43 2.61 -0.43 -3.74
C THR A 43 2.23 0.17 -2.40
N PHE A 44 2.17 1.49 -2.39
CA PHE A 44 1.71 2.29 -1.27
C PHE A 44 0.44 3.05 -1.65
N LYS A 45 -0.33 3.47 -0.65
CA LYS A 45 -1.50 4.33 -0.84
C LYS A 45 -1.43 5.53 0.08
N ASN A 46 -1.66 6.72 -0.45
CA ASN A 46 -1.87 7.92 0.34
C ASN A 46 -3.24 7.85 1.01
N ILE A 47 -3.26 7.68 2.33
CA ILE A 47 -4.49 7.59 3.13
C ILE A 47 -4.76 8.87 3.93
N SER A 48 -4.02 9.94 3.62
CA SER A 48 -4.16 11.26 4.25
C SER A 48 -4.95 12.23 3.38
N LYS A 49 -5.27 13.40 3.95
CA LYS A 49 -5.91 14.52 3.22
C LYS A 49 -4.94 15.43 2.46
N VAL A 50 -3.63 15.18 2.53
CA VAL A 50 -2.62 16.04 1.90
C VAL A 50 -1.90 15.32 0.76
N THR A 51 -1.40 16.08 -0.21
CA THR A 51 -0.53 15.54 -1.27
C THR A 51 0.82 15.17 -0.67
N LEU A 52 1.31 13.96 -0.99
CA LEU A 52 2.64 13.49 -0.59
C LEU A 52 3.65 13.84 -1.66
N THR A 53 4.84 14.22 -1.21
CA THR A 53 5.95 14.68 -2.07
C THR A 53 7.16 13.76 -2.07
N ALA A 54 7.30 12.93 -1.03
CA ALA A 54 8.30 11.86 -0.99
C ALA A 54 7.95 10.79 0.04
N LEU A 55 8.51 9.59 -0.16
CA LEU A 55 8.48 8.48 0.77
C LEU A 55 9.86 7.82 0.85
N GLU A 56 10.42 7.72 2.06
CA GLU A 56 11.60 6.93 2.35
C GLU A 56 11.19 5.61 3.03
N ILE A 57 11.75 4.52 2.51
CA ILE A 57 11.58 3.18 3.07
C ILE A 57 12.94 2.53 3.28
N HIS A 58 12.95 1.55 4.18
CA HIS A 58 14.00 0.55 4.28
C HIS A 58 13.40 -0.81 3.96
N PHE A 59 14.04 -1.57 3.08
CA PHE A 59 13.53 -2.86 2.66
C PHE A 59 14.60 -3.94 2.75
N LYS A 60 14.14 -5.18 2.86
CA LYS A 60 14.98 -6.37 2.98
C LYS A 60 14.42 -7.50 2.14
N CYS A 61 15.17 -7.92 1.15
CA CYS A 61 14.82 -9.02 0.24
C CYS A 61 15.58 -10.29 0.63
N LYS A 62 14.87 -11.41 0.75
CA LYS A 62 15.43 -12.73 1.08
C LYS A 62 15.21 -13.73 -0.03
N GLY A 63 16.22 -14.58 -0.25
CA GLY A 63 16.19 -15.67 -1.22
C GLY A 63 15.52 -16.94 -0.68
N VAL A 64 15.60 -18.02 -1.46
CA VAL A 64 14.96 -19.31 -1.16
C VAL A 64 15.49 -19.97 0.11
N ASP A 65 16.77 -19.78 0.39
CA ASP A 65 17.49 -20.26 1.57
C ASP A 65 17.34 -19.34 2.80
N GLY A 66 16.57 -18.25 2.68
CA GLY A 66 16.43 -17.23 3.71
C GLY A 66 17.61 -16.26 3.81
N ILE A 67 18.63 -16.40 2.94
CA ILE A 67 19.76 -15.47 2.88
C ILE A 67 19.28 -14.12 2.38
N ILE A 68 19.82 -13.06 2.99
CA ILE A 68 19.56 -11.68 2.60
C ILE A 68 20.26 -11.43 1.26
N LEU A 69 19.46 -11.16 0.24
CA LEU A 69 19.95 -10.81 -1.09
C LEU A 69 20.25 -9.31 -1.19
N CYS A 70 19.45 -8.49 -0.49
CA CYS A 70 19.60 -7.04 -0.42
C CYS A 70 18.90 -6.53 0.85
N GLU A 71 19.52 -5.56 1.50
CA GLU A 71 18.95 -4.77 2.60
C GLU A 71 19.42 -3.34 2.38
N ASP A 72 18.50 -2.44 2.02
CA ASP A 72 18.83 -1.09 1.59
C ASP A 72 17.69 -0.10 1.86
N ALA A 73 17.98 1.18 1.70
CA ALA A 73 16.99 2.24 1.67
C ALA A 73 16.57 2.55 0.23
N PHE A 74 15.29 2.88 0.06
CA PHE A 74 14.76 3.36 -1.22
C PHE A 74 13.93 4.62 -0.97
N GLU A 75 14.01 5.57 -1.89
CA GLU A 75 13.29 6.83 -1.77
C GLU A 75 12.52 7.15 -3.04
N TYR A 76 11.21 7.28 -2.89
CA TYR A 76 10.33 7.85 -3.90
C TYR A 76 10.40 9.37 -3.75
N ARG A 77 11.14 10.04 -4.64
CA ARG A 77 11.31 11.51 -4.66
C ARG A 77 10.42 12.14 -5.71
N GLU A 78 10.10 13.42 -5.51
CA GLU A 78 9.38 14.26 -6.51
C GLU A 78 8.05 13.66 -6.98
N ILE A 79 7.41 12.88 -6.10
CA ILE A 79 6.07 12.35 -6.35
C ILE A 79 5.01 13.42 -6.08
N GLU A 80 3.84 13.31 -6.71
CA GLU A 80 2.69 14.18 -6.44
C GLU A 80 1.43 13.35 -6.17
N VAL A 81 1.49 12.54 -5.10
CA VAL A 81 0.45 11.54 -4.80
C VAL A 81 -0.67 12.20 -4.02
N LYS A 82 -1.84 12.35 -4.65
CA LYS A 82 -3.03 12.97 -4.05
C LYS A 82 -3.71 12.03 -3.04
N PRO A 83 -4.59 12.56 -2.17
CA PRO A 83 -5.40 11.75 -1.28
C PRO A 83 -6.08 10.58 -2.01
N GLY A 84 -5.81 9.37 -1.54
CA GLY A 84 -6.36 8.13 -2.07
C GLY A 84 -5.65 7.51 -3.25
N GLU A 85 -4.67 8.18 -3.83
CA GLU A 85 -3.88 7.60 -4.92
C GLU A 85 -2.91 6.54 -4.41
N SER A 86 -2.69 5.53 -5.24
CA SER A 86 -1.67 4.50 -5.03
C SER A 86 -0.45 4.80 -5.90
N PHE A 87 0.73 4.44 -5.42
CA PHE A 87 2.01 4.72 -6.08
C PHE A 87 3.04 3.63 -5.80
N GLY A 88 4.15 3.66 -6.55
CA GLY A 88 5.31 2.76 -6.41
C GLY A 88 5.20 1.41 -7.11
N MET A 89 4.07 1.13 -7.78
CA MET A 89 3.91 -0.09 -8.60
C MET A 89 4.83 -0.14 -9.82
N ASP A 90 5.23 1.03 -10.34
CA ASP A 90 6.01 1.16 -11.57
C ASP A 90 7.52 1.29 -11.30
N ASP A 91 7.92 1.40 -10.04
CA ASP A 91 9.33 1.57 -9.64
C ASP A 91 9.84 0.31 -8.93
N ALA A 92 10.81 -0.36 -9.56
CA ALA A 92 11.49 -1.50 -8.96
C ALA A 92 12.49 -1.03 -7.90
N VAL A 93 12.28 -1.43 -6.64
CA VAL A 93 13.21 -1.11 -5.54
C VAL A 93 14.43 -2.04 -5.51
N PHE A 94 14.32 -3.20 -6.16
CA PHE A 94 15.40 -4.17 -6.24
C PHE A 94 15.23 -5.05 -7.48
N VAL A 95 16.32 -5.25 -8.22
CA VAL A 95 16.38 -6.14 -9.40
C VAL A 95 17.52 -7.14 -9.21
N THR A 96 17.26 -8.42 -9.49
CA THR A 96 18.26 -9.48 -9.31
C THR A 96 17.98 -10.72 -10.15
N GLN A 97 19.05 -11.42 -10.52
CA GLN A 97 19.00 -12.74 -11.15
C GLN A 97 18.54 -13.86 -10.18
N LYS A 98 18.62 -13.62 -8.87
CA LYS A 98 18.27 -14.64 -7.85
C LYS A 98 16.78 -14.61 -7.53
N ALA A 99 16.20 -15.78 -7.28
CA ALA A 99 14.80 -15.87 -6.85
C ALA A 99 14.60 -15.25 -5.46
N ILE A 100 13.53 -14.45 -5.32
CA ILE A 100 13.12 -13.78 -4.08
C ILE A 100 11.92 -14.51 -3.49
N THR A 101 11.92 -14.75 -2.18
CA THR A 101 10.81 -15.42 -1.48
C THR A 101 10.11 -14.51 -0.47
N SER A 102 10.82 -13.54 0.08
CA SER A 102 10.32 -12.66 1.13
C SER A 102 10.86 -11.27 0.96
N VAL A 103 9.98 -10.29 1.16
CA VAL A 103 10.32 -8.88 1.21
C VAL A 103 9.76 -8.32 2.51
N ASP A 104 10.61 -7.68 3.30
CA ASP A 104 10.21 -6.89 4.46
C ASP A 104 10.43 -5.40 4.19
N VAL A 105 9.53 -4.55 4.70
CA VAL A 105 9.49 -3.11 4.41
C VAL A 105 9.16 -2.32 5.66
N VAL A 106 10.00 -1.35 5.99
CA VAL A 106 9.81 -0.41 7.09
C VAL A 106 9.70 0.99 6.49
N LEU A 107 8.63 1.71 6.84
CA LEU A 107 8.49 3.12 6.47
C LEU A 107 9.42 3.94 7.37
N LYS A 108 10.24 4.82 6.78
CA LYS A 108 11.17 5.67 7.52
C LYS A 108 10.62 7.07 7.67
N ASN A 109 10.41 7.76 6.55
CA ASN A 109 9.94 9.14 6.53
C ASN A 109 8.89 9.32 5.43
N VAL A 110 7.86 10.11 5.69
CA VAL A 110 6.91 10.56 4.67
C VAL A 110 6.85 12.07 4.63
N TYR A 111 6.90 12.62 3.42
CA TYR A 111 6.97 14.06 3.19
C TYR A 111 5.69 14.57 2.55
N SER A 112 5.22 15.72 3.02
CA SER A 112 4.15 16.51 2.40
C SER A 112 4.60 17.97 2.36
N GLY A 113 5.24 18.34 1.25
CA GLY A 113 5.90 19.64 1.11
C GLY A 113 7.01 19.80 2.15
N LYS A 114 6.86 20.75 3.08
CA LYS A 114 7.85 21.01 4.15
C LYS A 114 7.64 20.15 5.40
N LYS A 115 6.53 19.41 5.51
CA LYS A 115 6.21 18.59 6.67
C LYS A 115 6.81 17.20 6.50
N VAL A 116 7.40 16.67 7.57
CA VAL A 116 7.95 15.31 7.64
C VAL A 116 7.27 14.54 8.76
N VAL A 117 6.91 13.28 8.48
CA VAL A 117 6.44 12.31 9.47
C VAL A 117 7.50 11.22 9.60
N HIS A 118 8.07 11.08 10.80
CA HIS A 118 9.10 10.09 11.11
C HIS A 118 8.48 8.81 11.68
N LEU A 119 8.81 7.65 11.10
CA LEU A 119 8.13 6.36 11.34
C LEU A 119 9.09 5.24 11.78
N ASP A 120 10.41 5.49 11.83
CA ASP A 120 11.46 4.47 12.00
C ASP A 120 11.32 3.60 13.27
N ALA A 121 10.67 4.09 14.32
CA ALA A 121 10.45 3.37 15.58
C ALA A 121 9.00 2.89 15.79
N ILE A 122 8.12 3.08 14.81
CA ILE A 122 6.69 2.79 14.99
C ILE A 122 6.38 1.40 14.45
N LYS A 123 5.89 0.53 15.33
CA LYS A 123 5.47 -0.82 14.96
C LYS A 123 4.25 -0.78 14.06
N ARG A 124 4.41 -1.25 12.81
CA ARG A 124 3.28 -1.46 11.89
C ARG A 124 2.31 -2.52 12.41
N VAL A 125 1.04 -2.32 12.12
CA VAL A 125 -0.05 -3.24 12.37
C VAL A 125 -0.54 -3.83 11.06
N ARG A 126 -0.85 -5.13 11.06
CA ARG A 126 -1.50 -5.77 9.92
C ARG A 126 -2.98 -5.43 9.96
N LEU A 127 -3.49 -4.78 8.92
CA LEU A 127 -4.91 -4.49 8.83
C LEU A 127 -5.66 -5.77 8.38
N PRO A 128 -6.77 -6.11 9.02
CA PRO A 128 -7.58 -7.25 8.61
C PRO A 128 -8.14 -7.03 7.21
N ALA A 129 -8.45 -8.12 6.50
CA ALA A 129 -9.17 -7.98 5.24
C ALA A 129 -10.58 -7.40 5.50
N PRO A 130 -11.04 -6.44 4.67
CA PRO A 130 -12.40 -5.90 4.81
C PRO A 130 -13.41 -7.02 4.53
N ARG A 131 -14.41 -7.13 5.39
CA ARG A 131 -15.48 -8.14 5.28
C ARG A 131 -16.39 -7.75 4.12
N ARG A 132 -16.65 -8.69 3.21
CA ARG A 132 -17.60 -8.44 2.12
C ARG A 132 -19.04 -8.43 2.61
N LEU A 133 -19.86 -7.57 2.02
CA LEU A 133 -21.30 -7.62 2.16
C LEU A 133 -21.85 -8.86 1.45
N SER A 134 -23.01 -9.34 1.89
CA SER A 134 -23.77 -10.30 1.09
C SER A 134 -24.32 -9.60 -0.16
N PRO A 135 -24.50 -10.31 -1.29
CA PRO A 135 -25.03 -9.70 -2.52
C PRO A 135 -26.38 -8.98 -2.32
N GLU A 136 -27.23 -9.52 -1.44
CA GLU A 136 -28.52 -8.93 -1.09
C GLU A 136 -28.36 -7.59 -0.35
N LEU A 137 -27.44 -7.53 0.63
CA LEU A 137 -27.15 -6.31 1.38
C LEU A 137 -26.45 -5.26 0.51
N GLU A 138 -25.52 -5.68 -0.35
CA GLU A 138 -24.87 -4.82 -1.35
C GLU A 138 -25.94 -4.13 -2.21
N LYS A 139 -26.81 -4.92 -2.87
CA LYS A 139 -27.86 -4.35 -3.72
C LYS A 139 -28.83 -3.44 -2.97
N ALA A 140 -29.18 -3.79 -1.73
CA ALA A 140 -30.06 -2.97 -0.91
C ALA A 140 -29.40 -1.65 -0.49
N LEU A 141 -28.12 -1.66 -0.12
CA LEU A 141 -27.36 -0.47 0.24
C LEU A 141 -27.14 0.44 -0.96
N GLU A 142 -26.73 -0.12 -2.09
CA GLU A 142 -26.53 0.64 -3.32
C GLU A 142 -27.81 1.35 -3.77
N SER A 143 -28.94 0.64 -3.74
CA SER A 143 -30.25 1.21 -4.06
C SER A 143 -30.68 2.32 -3.09
N ARG A 144 -30.45 2.15 -1.78
CA ARG A 144 -30.83 3.15 -0.76
C ARG A 144 -29.94 4.39 -0.80
N MET A 145 -28.66 4.22 -1.05
CA MET A 145 -27.68 5.31 -1.09
C MET A 145 -27.58 5.96 -2.47
N ASN A 146 -28.25 5.40 -3.49
CA ASN A 146 -28.14 5.78 -4.90
C ASN A 146 -26.67 5.84 -5.37
N ARG A 147 -25.90 4.81 -4.99
CA ARG A 147 -24.45 4.71 -5.23
C ARG A 147 -24.06 3.29 -5.51
N THR A 148 -23.08 3.08 -6.38
CA THR A 148 -22.52 1.76 -6.69
C THR A 148 -21.14 1.57 -6.05
N GLY A 149 -20.69 0.32 -5.95
CA GLY A 149 -19.37 -0.05 -5.44
C GLY A 149 -19.31 -0.25 -3.93
N LEU A 150 -20.44 -0.37 -3.24
CA LEU A 150 -20.52 -0.62 -1.80
C LEU A 150 -20.39 -2.12 -1.50
N LYS A 151 -19.15 -2.63 -1.54
CA LYS A 151 -18.85 -4.07 -1.50
C LYS A 151 -18.54 -4.63 -0.11
N TYR A 152 -18.17 -3.76 0.82
CA TYR A 152 -17.63 -4.16 2.12
C TYR A 152 -18.49 -3.65 3.27
N MET A 153 -18.50 -4.39 4.37
CA MET A 153 -19.14 -3.95 5.59
C MET A 153 -18.23 -2.93 6.26
N PRO A 154 -18.74 -1.74 6.64
CA PRO A 154 -17.95 -0.79 7.42
C PRO A 154 -17.49 -1.41 8.74
N GLN A 155 -16.23 -1.18 9.10
CA GLN A 155 -15.61 -1.75 10.29
C GLN A 155 -14.74 -0.72 11.00
N VAL A 156 -14.89 -0.58 12.31
CA VAL A 156 -14.06 0.31 13.14
C VAL A 156 -13.03 -0.53 13.89
N PHE A 157 -11.80 -0.02 13.96
CA PHE A 157 -10.67 -0.59 14.66
C PHE A 157 -10.04 0.47 15.57
N GLU A 158 -9.09 0.05 16.40
CA GLU A 158 -8.33 0.97 17.26
C GLU A 158 -7.60 2.07 16.46
N ASN A 159 -7.03 1.70 15.31
CA ASN A 159 -6.16 2.56 14.49
C ASN A 159 -6.89 3.25 13.31
N GLY A 160 -8.21 3.07 13.18
CA GLY A 160 -8.93 3.61 12.02
C GLY A 160 -10.17 2.78 11.67
N TRP A 161 -10.70 2.98 10.46
CA TRP A 161 -11.91 2.30 10.02
C TRP A 161 -11.87 1.97 8.52
N TYR A 162 -12.62 0.94 8.11
CA TYR A 162 -12.87 0.61 6.71
C TYR A 162 -14.22 1.18 6.27
N CYS A 163 -14.22 1.84 5.12
CA CYS A 163 -15.44 2.22 4.42
C CYS A 163 -16.05 1.02 3.68
N ALA A 164 -17.33 1.13 3.31
CA ALA A 164 -18.01 0.18 2.45
C ALA A 164 -17.39 0.04 1.04
N CYS A 165 -16.62 1.03 0.57
CA CYS A 165 -15.83 0.90 -0.66
C CYS A 165 -14.54 0.07 -0.48
N GLY A 166 -14.15 -0.22 0.78
CA GLY A 166 -12.95 -0.97 1.13
C GLY A 166 -11.72 -0.12 1.46
N SER A 167 -11.81 1.21 1.31
CA SER A 167 -10.73 2.12 1.72
C SER A 167 -10.57 2.17 3.23
N PHE A 168 -9.32 2.15 3.68
CA PHE A 168 -8.95 2.34 5.08
C PHE A 168 -8.76 3.84 5.35
N HIS A 169 -9.32 4.32 6.46
CA HIS A 169 -9.09 5.66 6.97
C HIS A 169 -8.44 5.57 8.35
N PRO A 170 -7.25 6.15 8.53
CA PRO A 170 -6.59 6.19 9.83
C PRO A 170 -7.35 7.11 10.78
N LYS A 171 -7.29 6.81 12.09
CA LYS A 171 -8.00 7.59 13.12
C LYS A 171 -7.52 9.05 13.18
N GLU A 172 -6.26 9.27 12.86
CA GLU A 172 -5.56 10.55 12.89
C GLU A 172 -6.13 11.57 11.89
N GLU A 173 -6.83 11.10 10.86
CA GLU A 173 -7.51 11.99 9.91
C GLU A 173 -8.81 12.60 10.48
N ASP A 174 -9.28 12.11 11.64
CA ASP A 174 -10.45 12.60 12.36
C ASP A 174 -11.65 12.88 11.43
N THR A 175 -12.00 11.86 10.63
CA THR A 175 -13.09 11.92 9.67
C THR A 175 -14.04 10.75 9.84
N VAL A 176 -15.33 11.05 9.72
CA VAL A 176 -16.42 10.06 9.65
C VAL A 176 -16.89 9.82 8.21
N TYR A 177 -16.34 10.58 7.26
CA TYR A 177 -16.61 10.47 5.83
C TYR A 177 -15.39 9.87 5.12
N CYS A 178 -15.66 8.95 4.22
CA CYS A 178 -14.73 8.35 3.29
C CYS A 178 -14.44 9.33 2.16
N THR A 179 -13.23 9.86 2.14
CA THR A 179 -12.77 10.79 1.10
C THR A 179 -12.69 10.17 -0.30
N GLU A 180 -12.81 8.85 -0.40
CA GLU A 180 -12.62 8.10 -1.66
C GLU A 180 -13.93 7.89 -2.42
N CYS A 181 -14.94 7.39 -1.71
CA CYS A 181 -16.26 7.25 -2.30
C CYS A 181 -17.14 8.47 -2.05
N GLY A 182 -16.81 9.32 -1.06
CA GLY A 182 -17.67 10.38 -0.52
C GLY A 182 -18.82 9.84 0.34
N CYS A 183 -18.70 8.59 0.80
CA CYS A 183 -19.47 8.07 1.95
C CYS A 183 -18.90 8.71 3.22
#